data_AF-A0A959E190-F1
#
_entry.id   AF-A0A959E190-F1
#
_cell.length_a   1.000
_cell.length_b   1.000
_cell.length_c   1.000
_cell.angle_alpha   90.00
_cell.angle_beta   90.00
_cell.angle_gamma   90.00
#
_symmetry.space_group_name_H-M   'P 1'
#
loop_
_entity.id
_entity.type
_entity.pdbx_description
1 polymer ?
#
loop_
_entity_poly.entity_id
_entity_poly.type
_entity_poly.pdbx_seq_one_letter_code
_entity_poly.pdbx_strand_id
1 'polypeptide(L)'
;MTDKTRETLLTHLQTAVEIELSTIPIYLYTYYSINRVPDCSDNFKNGQQLATFANRAGGLIMSVAVEEMLHMSLACNLLRSLGGQPALYCKSPGAYPTNLPHHKAGFSVGLSKLTADQLNLFLGIEAPEKKGAPPQGDNWETIGQFYDYIKEVIIHHTTDADFRHEDTQIGKKGYYASNNVDTVYPKDAYYIRQPENPHDPVARGASQAVYPNNDDSGELMIVNNKAAAIKAIEIISHQGEGYPSDPEHEADDPEKNEDSHWYKYNELYKQIQTLSKGELACIVHPFPDNPTRAGYPSQFYPLVDLANAVYSYLFLLTETSFRLRGNAQYSMFYIGMHKGMIFILDKILGGMRYLYLNNKDGQVLAPTFENYQFNSLATAKQELIALCEAVPASLQLNPNILPRIKDLPDVNVGADGHVRF
;
A
#
# COMPACT_ATOMS: atom_id res chain seq x y z
N MET A 1 3.66 -32.35 -6.06
CA MET A 1 3.91 -31.83 -7.43
C MET A 1 5.27 -32.27 -7.99
N THR A 2 5.58 -32.06 -9.28
CA THR A 2 6.95 -32.29 -9.83
C THR A 2 7.89 -31.16 -9.43
N ASP A 3 9.22 -31.40 -9.41
CA ASP A 3 10.21 -30.37 -9.06
C ASP A 3 10.16 -29.16 -10.00
N LYS A 4 10.01 -29.41 -11.31
CA LYS A 4 9.89 -28.35 -12.31
C LYS A 4 8.63 -27.50 -12.08
N THR A 5 7.48 -28.14 -11.83
CA THR A 5 6.25 -27.41 -11.51
C THR A 5 6.42 -26.58 -10.25
N ARG A 6 7.08 -27.13 -9.22
CA ARG A 6 7.34 -26.42 -7.97
C ARG A 6 8.18 -25.18 -8.21
N GLU A 7 9.28 -25.29 -8.93
CA GLU A 7 10.16 -24.16 -9.26
C GLU A 7 9.40 -23.06 -10.02
N THR A 8 8.62 -23.43 -11.04
CA THR A 8 7.80 -22.48 -11.80
C THR A 8 6.75 -21.80 -10.92
N LEU A 9 6.04 -22.56 -10.07
CA LEU A 9 5.01 -22.01 -9.19
C LEU A 9 5.61 -21.07 -8.12
N LEU A 10 6.74 -21.42 -7.52
CA LEU A 10 7.43 -20.55 -6.57
C LEU A 10 7.91 -19.26 -7.23
N THR A 11 8.35 -19.32 -8.49
CA THR A 11 8.75 -18.13 -9.26
C THR A 11 7.56 -17.20 -9.47
N HIS A 12 6.42 -17.72 -9.94
CA HIS A 12 5.21 -16.91 -10.13
C HIS A 12 4.65 -16.39 -8.81
N LEU A 13 4.73 -17.14 -7.72
CA LEU A 13 4.31 -16.63 -6.41
C LEU A 13 5.23 -15.52 -5.89
N GLN A 14 6.53 -15.56 -6.20
CA GLN A 14 7.40 -14.41 -5.93
C GLN A 14 7.06 -13.22 -6.84
N THR A 15 6.71 -13.46 -8.11
CA THR A 15 6.19 -12.41 -9.00
C THR A 15 4.90 -11.81 -8.45
N ALA A 16 3.98 -12.62 -7.90
CA ALA A 16 2.75 -12.15 -7.25
C ALA A 16 3.07 -11.18 -6.10
N VAL A 17 4.01 -11.57 -5.23
CA VAL A 17 4.51 -10.69 -4.16
C VAL A 17 5.07 -9.37 -4.71
N GLU A 18 5.81 -9.41 -5.82
CA GLU A 18 6.38 -8.22 -6.47
C GLU A 18 5.32 -7.34 -7.15
N ILE A 19 4.22 -7.92 -7.66
CA ILE A 19 3.09 -7.17 -8.24
C ILE A 19 2.40 -6.34 -7.14
N GLU A 20 1.94 -6.97 -6.05
CA GLU A 20 1.25 -6.26 -4.96
C GLU A 20 2.19 -5.26 -4.26
N LEU A 21 3.49 -5.58 -4.19
CA LEU A 21 4.48 -4.64 -3.68
C LEU A 21 4.63 -3.40 -4.58
N SER A 22 4.42 -3.53 -5.89
CA SER A 22 4.63 -2.46 -6.87
C SER A 22 3.50 -1.42 -6.87
N THR A 23 2.29 -1.82 -6.47
CA THR A 23 1.08 -0.97 -6.42
C THR A 23 1.06 -0.06 -5.19
N ILE A 24 1.51 -0.56 -4.03
CA ILE A 24 1.53 0.19 -2.75
C ILE A 24 2.14 1.59 -2.87
N PRO A 25 3.36 1.80 -3.43
CA PRO A 25 3.96 3.12 -3.52
C PRO A 25 3.20 4.07 -4.44
N ILE A 26 2.58 3.54 -5.49
CA ILE A 26 1.80 4.31 -6.45
C ILE A 26 0.58 4.92 -5.75
N TYR A 27 -0.15 4.11 -4.97
CA TYR A 27 -1.33 4.56 -4.23
C TYR A 27 -0.96 5.50 -3.09
N LEU A 28 0.09 5.20 -2.34
CA LEU A 28 0.59 6.07 -1.28
C LEU A 28 1.07 7.42 -1.82
N TYR A 29 1.77 7.46 -2.96
CA TYR A 29 2.22 8.71 -3.57
C TYR A 29 1.05 9.66 -3.87
N THR A 30 0.01 9.13 -4.51
CA THR A 30 -1.22 9.87 -4.78
C THR A 30 -1.90 10.30 -3.48
N TYR A 31 -2.03 9.41 -2.49
CA TYR A 31 -2.61 9.72 -1.19
C TYR A 31 -1.93 10.93 -0.51
N TYR A 32 -0.59 10.93 -0.41
CA TYR A 32 0.14 12.01 0.27
C TYR A 32 0.04 13.35 -0.45
N SER A 33 -0.29 13.35 -1.75
CA SER A 33 -0.58 14.58 -2.49
C SER A 33 -1.90 15.23 -2.09
N ILE A 34 -2.82 14.52 -1.42
CA ILE A 34 -4.15 15.03 -1.09
C ILE A 34 -4.10 15.85 0.20
N ASN A 35 -4.57 17.10 0.13
CA ASN A 35 -4.86 17.92 1.28
C ASN A 35 -6.29 17.63 1.78
N ARG A 36 -6.39 16.79 2.81
CA ARG A 36 -7.68 16.37 3.40
C ARG A 36 -8.33 17.43 4.28
N VAL A 37 -7.63 18.52 4.62
CA VAL A 37 -8.21 19.64 5.37
C VAL A 37 -7.89 20.95 4.65
N PRO A 38 -8.48 21.17 3.46
CA PRO A 38 -8.08 22.26 2.57
C PRO A 38 -8.62 23.61 3.03
N ASP A 39 -7.77 24.51 3.52
CA ASP A 39 -8.21 25.84 4.01
C ASP A 39 -8.83 26.74 2.95
N CYS A 40 -8.37 26.61 1.71
CA CYS A 40 -8.87 27.37 0.58
C CYS A 40 -10.29 27.01 0.15
N SER A 41 -10.88 25.93 0.67
CA SER A 41 -12.21 25.46 0.25
C SER A 41 -13.30 26.50 0.47
N ASP A 42 -13.22 27.28 1.55
CA ASP A 42 -14.27 28.22 1.95
C ASP A 42 -14.49 29.36 0.94
N ASN A 43 -13.50 29.60 0.07
CA ASN A 43 -13.58 30.60 -1.00
C ASN A 43 -14.34 30.09 -2.24
N PHE A 44 -14.62 28.78 -2.31
CA PHE A 44 -15.32 28.17 -3.44
C PHE A 44 -16.82 28.05 -3.14
N LYS A 45 -17.64 28.22 -4.18
CA LYS A 45 -19.11 28.06 -4.09
C LYS A 45 -19.52 26.66 -3.56
N ASN A 46 -18.70 25.65 -3.82
CA ASN A 46 -18.88 24.25 -3.41
C ASN A 46 -17.82 23.79 -2.39
N GLY A 47 -17.22 24.70 -1.62
CA GLY A 47 -16.10 24.41 -0.71
C GLY A 47 -16.28 23.18 0.17
N GLN A 48 -17.47 23.02 0.76
CA GLN A 48 -17.82 21.85 1.55
C GLN A 48 -17.75 20.55 0.75
N GLN A 49 -18.32 20.54 -0.46
CA GLN A 49 -18.27 19.37 -1.36
C GLN A 49 -16.83 19.05 -1.75
N LEU A 50 -16.00 20.07 -1.95
CA LEU A 50 -14.59 19.92 -2.29
C LEU A 50 -13.79 19.29 -1.13
N ALA A 51 -14.01 19.74 0.11
CA ALA A 51 -13.39 19.15 1.30
C ALA A 51 -13.89 17.71 1.56
N THR A 52 -15.19 17.45 1.33
CA THR A 52 -15.76 16.09 1.42
C THR A 52 -15.15 15.17 0.38
N PHE A 53 -15.01 15.63 -0.87
CA PHE A 53 -14.33 14.88 -1.92
C PHE A 53 -12.87 14.59 -1.56
N ALA A 54 -12.10 15.58 -1.11
CA ALA A 54 -10.70 15.38 -0.74
C ALA A 54 -10.54 14.33 0.39
N ASN A 55 -11.41 14.36 1.40
CA ASN A 55 -11.41 13.36 2.45
C ASN A 55 -11.79 11.97 1.94
N ARG A 56 -12.86 11.87 1.15
CA ARG A 56 -13.30 10.59 0.56
C ARG A 56 -12.22 9.99 -0.33
N ALA A 57 -11.62 10.80 -1.21
CA ALA A 57 -10.54 10.37 -2.09
C ALA A 57 -9.33 9.86 -1.29
N GLY A 58 -8.91 10.59 -0.25
CA GLY A 58 -7.82 10.15 0.63
C GLY A 58 -8.16 8.85 1.35
N GLY A 59 -9.37 8.72 1.90
CA GLY A 59 -9.79 7.53 2.63
C GLY A 59 -9.87 6.28 1.76
N LEU A 60 -10.48 6.39 0.57
CA LEU A 60 -10.58 5.28 -0.39
C LEU A 60 -9.22 4.85 -0.97
N ILE A 61 -8.34 5.81 -1.33
CA ILE A 61 -7.01 5.45 -1.85
C ILE A 61 -6.19 4.76 -0.75
N MET A 62 -6.29 5.23 0.50
CA MET A 62 -5.59 4.59 1.62
C MET A 62 -6.18 3.21 1.94
N SER A 63 -7.50 3.00 1.84
CA SER A 63 -8.10 1.69 2.10
C SER A 63 -7.63 0.65 1.10
N VAL A 64 -7.57 1.01 -0.19
CA VAL A 64 -6.98 0.14 -1.22
C VAL A 64 -5.51 -0.15 -0.93
N ALA A 65 -4.69 0.86 -0.60
CA ALA A 65 -3.27 0.64 -0.27
C ALA A 65 -3.08 -0.31 0.94
N VAL A 66 -4.01 -0.31 1.90
CA VAL A 66 -4.02 -1.25 3.04
C VAL A 66 -4.42 -2.66 2.60
N GLU A 67 -5.32 -2.80 1.63
CA GLU A 67 -5.67 -4.10 1.03
C GLU A 67 -4.53 -4.68 0.20
N GLU A 68 -3.81 -3.86 -0.59
CA GLU A 68 -2.60 -4.29 -1.31
C GLU A 68 -1.53 -4.86 -0.35
N MET A 69 -1.42 -4.29 0.84
CA MET A 69 -0.56 -4.79 1.91
C MET A 69 -1.02 -6.16 2.44
N LEU A 70 -2.34 -6.39 2.52
CA LEU A 70 -2.92 -7.70 2.83
C LEU A 70 -2.63 -8.69 1.69
N HIS A 71 -2.83 -8.29 0.43
CA HIS A 71 -2.60 -9.12 -0.75
C HIS A 71 -1.15 -9.57 -0.85
N MET A 72 -0.21 -8.65 -0.71
CA MET A 72 1.22 -8.95 -0.62
C MET A 72 1.51 -9.99 0.48
N SER A 73 0.87 -9.86 1.65
CA SER A 73 1.06 -10.76 2.77
C SER A 73 0.43 -12.15 2.54
N LEU A 74 -0.72 -12.22 1.85
CA LEU A 74 -1.36 -13.47 1.41
C LEU A 74 -0.52 -14.18 0.34
N ALA A 75 0.01 -13.45 -0.64
CA ALA A 75 0.95 -13.97 -1.64
C ALA A 75 2.22 -14.52 -0.96
N CYS A 76 2.74 -13.83 0.06
CA CYS A 76 3.83 -14.34 0.89
C CYS A 76 3.46 -15.64 1.61
N ASN A 77 2.26 -15.74 2.21
CA ASN A 77 1.78 -16.96 2.86
C ASN A 77 1.64 -18.13 1.87
N LEU A 78 1.08 -17.88 0.67
CA LEU A 78 1.03 -18.84 -0.42
C LEU A 78 2.43 -19.35 -0.79
N LEU A 79 3.38 -18.43 -1.00
CA LEU A 79 4.77 -18.78 -1.29
C LEU A 79 5.41 -19.61 -0.17
N ARG A 80 5.23 -19.19 1.09
CA ARG A 80 5.72 -19.91 2.28
C ARG A 80 5.12 -21.30 2.40
N SER A 81 3.83 -21.46 2.11
CA SER A 81 3.13 -22.74 2.22
C SER A 81 3.73 -23.83 1.35
N LEU A 82 4.33 -23.44 0.22
CA LEU A 82 5.01 -24.36 -0.70
C LEU A 82 6.51 -24.50 -0.40
N GLY A 83 6.99 -23.90 0.69
CA GLY A 83 8.38 -23.92 1.14
C GLY A 83 9.28 -22.87 0.47
N GLY A 84 8.69 -21.87 -0.20
CA GLY A 84 9.42 -20.71 -0.72
C GLY A 84 9.86 -19.75 0.39
N GLN A 85 10.68 -18.77 0.05
CA GLN A 85 11.07 -17.67 0.93
C GLN A 85 10.75 -16.34 0.23
N PRO A 86 9.74 -15.59 0.70
CA PRO A 86 9.44 -14.28 0.14
C PRO A 86 10.65 -13.37 0.23
N ALA A 87 10.90 -12.64 -0.85
CA ALA A 87 11.82 -11.51 -0.90
C ALA A 87 11.02 -10.22 -1.10
N LEU A 88 11.25 -9.22 -0.26
CA LEU A 88 10.59 -7.91 -0.30
C LEU A 88 11.60 -6.76 -0.28
N TYR A 89 12.70 -6.92 0.45
CA TYR A 89 13.73 -5.89 0.53
C TYR A 89 14.38 -5.67 -0.84
N CYS A 90 14.37 -4.40 -1.28
CA CYS A 90 14.81 -3.97 -2.61
C CYS A 90 14.08 -4.68 -3.78
N LYS A 91 12.85 -5.15 -3.57
CA LYS A 91 12.02 -5.78 -4.61
C LYS A 91 10.92 -4.89 -5.17
N SER A 92 10.67 -3.73 -4.57
CA SER A 92 9.85 -2.70 -5.18
C SER A 92 10.51 -2.19 -6.47
N PRO A 93 9.77 -1.68 -7.47
CA PRO A 93 10.36 -1.09 -8.66
C PRO A 93 11.43 -0.04 -8.33
N GLY A 94 12.64 -0.22 -8.85
CA GLY A 94 13.78 0.64 -8.54
C GLY A 94 13.75 2.03 -9.19
N ALA A 95 12.86 2.24 -10.17
CA ALA A 95 12.60 3.55 -10.77
C ALA A 95 11.16 3.60 -11.31
N TYR A 96 10.50 4.74 -11.16
CA TYR A 96 9.25 5.05 -11.83
C TYR A 96 9.49 6.05 -12.97
N PRO A 97 8.72 5.98 -14.07
CA PRO A 97 7.68 4.98 -14.32
C PRO A 97 8.29 3.61 -14.72
N THR A 98 7.55 2.54 -14.47
CA THR A 98 7.95 1.15 -14.79
C THR A 98 6.79 0.37 -15.38
N ASN A 99 7.06 -0.82 -15.94
CA ASN A 99 6.03 -1.82 -16.21
C ASN A 99 5.87 -2.71 -14.97
N LEU A 100 4.66 -3.23 -14.71
CA LEU A 100 4.46 -4.22 -13.64
C LEU A 100 5.23 -5.53 -13.97
N PRO A 101 5.69 -6.28 -12.96
CA PRO A 101 6.40 -7.54 -13.18
C PRO A 101 5.61 -8.48 -14.09
N HIS A 102 6.23 -8.92 -15.19
CA HIS A 102 5.65 -9.87 -16.15
C HIS A 102 4.38 -9.39 -16.90
N HIS A 103 3.88 -8.18 -16.65
CA HIS A 103 2.79 -7.58 -17.43
C HIS A 103 3.21 -7.40 -18.89
N LYS A 104 2.26 -7.55 -19.82
CA LYS A 104 2.45 -7.26 -21.25
C LYS A 104 3.07 -5.87 -21.45
N ALA A 105 4.08 -5.76 -22.32
CA ALA A 105 4.75 -4.48 -22.56
C ALA A 105 3.76 -3.40 -23.06
N GLY A 106 3.96 -2.16 -22.60
CA GLY A 106 3.18 -0.99 -23.00
C GLY A 106 2.25 -0.43 -21.94
N PHE A 107 2.19 -1.04 -20.75
CA PHE A 107 1.46 -0.52 -19.60
C PHE A 107 2.43 0.02 -18.53
N SER A 108 2.75 1.31 -18.64
CA SER A 108 3.69 1.96 -17.73
C SER A 108 2.95 2.59 -16.54
N VAL A 109 3.27 2.14 -15.35
CA VAL A 109 2.78 2.69 -14.08
C VAL A 109 3.79 3.69 -13.51
N GLY A 110 3.30 4.79 -12.91
CA GLY A 110 4.14 5.87 -12.42
C GLY A 110 3.56 6.58 -11.21
N LEU A 111 4.40 7.39 -10.58
CA LEU A 111 4.06 8.22 -9.42
C LEU A 111 3.54 9.58 -9.89
N SER A 112 2.28 9.90 -9.60
CA SER A 112 1.72 11.24 -9.80
C SER A 112 0.76 11.61 -8.69
N LYS A 113 0.56 12.91 -8.50
CA LYS A 113 -0.47 13.45 -7.61
C LYS A 113 -1.88 13.05 -8.05
N LEU A 114 -2.86 13.29 -7.18
CA LEU A 114 -4.27 13.08 -7.50
C LEU A 114 -4.68 13.90 -8.74
N THR A 115 -4.98 13.20 -9.82
CA THR A 115 -5.47 13.74 -11.09
C THR A 115 -6.41 12.73 -11.73
N ALA A 116 -7.20 13.16 -12.72
CA ALA A 116 -8.02 12.25 -13.51
C ALA A 116 -7.15 11.19 -14.23
N ASP A 117 -6.00 11.59 -14.78
CA ASP A 117 -5.08 10.67 -15.48
C ASP A 117 -4.48 9.63 -14.52
N GLN A 118 -4.14 10.02 -13.30
CA GLN A 118 -3.62 9.08 -12.29
C GLN A 118 -4.70 8.09 -11.82
N LEU A 119 -5.95 8.54 -11.65
CA LEU A 119 -7.07 7.63 -11.35
C LEU A 119 -7.38 6.71 -12.54
N ASN A 120 -7.24 7.19 -13.77
CA ASN A 120 -7.37 6.34 -14.96
C ASN A 120 -6.25 5.29 -15.05
N LEU A 121 -5.03 5.62 -14.59
CA LEU A 121 -3.96 4.63 -14.44
C LEU A 121 -4.35 3.56 -13.41
N PHE A 122 -4.94 3.95 -12.27
CA PHE A 122 -5.40 3.00 -11.25
C PHE A 122 -6.47 2.06 -11.79
N LEU A 123 -7.43 2.59 -12.57
CA LEU A 123 -8.41 1.77 -13.29
C LEU A 123 -7.79 0.77 -14.27
N GLY A 124 -6.61 1.09 -14.81
CA GLY A 124 -5.86 0.16 -15.66
C GLY A 124 -5.15 -0.93 -14.87
N ILE A 125 -4.69 -0.64 -13.64
CA ILE A 125 -4.06 -1.62 -12.74
C ILE A 125 -5.13 -2.61 -12.27
N GLU A 126 -6.26 -2.10 -11.77
CA GLU A 126 -7.37 -2.88 -11.23
C GLU A 126 -8.38 -3.32 -12.28
N ALA A 127 -8.01 -3.27 -13.56
CA ALA A 127 -8.94 -3.54 -14.66
C ALA A 127 -9.48 -4.97 -14.55
N PRO A 128 -10.81 -5.18 -14.54
CA PRO A 128 -11.34 -6.51 -14.41
C PRO A 128 -11.00 -7.42 -15.57
N GLU A 129 -10.73 -8.68 -15.25
CA GLU A 129 -10.54 -9.71 -16.26
C GLU A 129 -11.77 -9.81 -17.17
N LYS A 130 -11.51 -9.82 -18.49
CA LYS A 130 -12.56 -10.06 -19.47
C LYS A 130 -13.06 -11.49 -19.36
N LYS A 131 -14.38 -11.68 -19.34
CA LYS A 131 -14.99 -13.01 -19.37
C LYS A 131 -14.39 -13.92 -20.46
N GLY A 132 -13.81 -15.04 -20.03
CA GLY A 132 -13.20 -16.03 -20.92
C GLY A 132 -11.80 -15.67 -21.43
N ALA A 133 -11.15 -14.65 -20.84
CA ALA A 133 -9.73 -14.43 -21.02
C ALA A 133 -8.94 -15.66 -20.57
N PRO A 134 -7.86 -16.01 -21.27
CA PRO A 134 -7.04 -17.14 -20.86
C PRO A 134 -6.17 -16.75 -19.65
N PRO A 135 -5.95 -17.67 -18.70
CA PRO A 135 -4.95 -17.50 -17.65
C PRO A 135 -3.54 -17.29 -18.23
N GLN A 136 -2.79 -16.31 -17.71
CA GLN A 136 -1.44 -15.96 -18.20
C GLN A 136 -0.47 -15.70 -17.03
N GLY A 137 0.55 -16.55 -16.86
CA GLY A 137 1.63 -16.31 -15.90
C GLY A 137 2.64 -15.25 -16.33
N ASP A 138 2.76 -15.04 -17.65
CA ASP A 138 3.64 -14.07 -18.29
C ASP A 138 2.88 -13.31 -19.39
N ASN A 139 3.23 -12.05 -19.63
CA ASN A 139 2.56 -11.18 -20.61
C ASN A 139 1.04 -11.05 -20.38
N TRP A 140 0.61 -11.06 -19.13
CA TRP A 140 -0.78 -10.84 -18.73
C TRP A 140 -1.21 -9.38 -18.97
N GLU A 141 -2.51 -9.16 -19.15
CA GLU A 141 -3.13 -7.83 -19.33
C GLU A 141 -3.92 -7.37 -18.10
N THR A 142 -4.38 -8.30 -17.26
CA THR A 142 -5.05 -8.00 -15.98
C THR A 142 -4.45 -8.86 -14.86
N ILE A 143 -4.55 -8.37 -13.63
CA ILE A 143 -4.11 -9.12 -12.43
C ILE A 143 -4.93 -10.41 -12.27
N GLY A 144 -6.22 -10.40 -12.61
CA GLY A 144 -7.07 -11.59 -12.65
C GLY A 144 -6.48 -12.73 -13.49
N GLN A 145 -6.04 -12.46 -14.74
CA GLN A 145 -5.41 -13.48 -15.60
C GLN A 145 -4.18 -14.14 -14.96
N PHE A 146 -3.40 -13.35 -14.23
CA PHE A 146 -2.18 -13.81 -13.57
C PHE A 146 -2.50 -14.73 -12.39
N TYR A 147 -3.46 -14.34 -11.56
CA TYR A 147 -3.90 -15.16 -10.43
C TYR A 147 -4.67 -16.41 -10.86
N ASP A 148 -5.46 -16.34 -11.93
CA ASP A 148 -6.10 -17.50 -12.53
C ASP A 148 -5.06 -18.51 -13.02
N TYR A 149 -3.92 -18.05 -13.55
CA TYR A 149 -2.84 -18.96 -13.95
C TYR A 149 -2.26 -19.71 -12.75
N ILE A 150 -1.99 -19.00 -11.65
CA ILE A 150 -1.50 -19.60 -10.40
C ILE A 150 -2.53 -20.59 -9.85
N LYS A 151 -3.82 -20.21 -9.86
CA LYS A 151 -4.95 -21.03 -9.42
C LYS A 151 -5.06 -22.33 -10.22
N GLU A 152 -4.98 -22.26 -11.55
CA GLU A 152 -5.01 -23.43 -12.43
C GLU A 152 -3.83 -24.38 -12.15
N VAL A 153 -2.62 -23.84 -11.98
CA VAL A 153 -1.44 -24.65 -11.61
C VAL A 153 -1.64 -25.34 -10.26
N ILE A 154 -2.19 -24.63 -9.27
CA ILE A 154 -2.54 -25.19 -7.97
C ILE A 154 -3.58 -26.31 -8.11
N ILE A 155 -4.67 -26.08 -8.83
CA ILE A 155 -5.75 -27.05 -9.00
C ILE A 155 -5.24 -28.34 -9.62
N HIS A 156 -4.51 -28.22 -10.73
CA HIS A 156 -4.18 -29.37 -11.59
C HIS A 156 -2.85 -30.06 -11.24
N HIS A 157 -1.92 -29.38 -10.58
CA HIS A 157 -0.57 -29.92 -10.38
C HIS A 157 -0.10 -30.02 -8.92
N THR A 158 -0.96 -29.66 -7.96
CA THR A 158 -0.66 -29.78 -6.52
C THR A 158 -1.64 -30.70 -5.80
N THR A 159 -1.27 -31.11 -4.60
CA THR A 159 -2.08 -31.85 -3.63
C THR A 159 -2.06 -31.14 -2.28
N ASP A 160 -2.98 -31.43 -1.36
CA ASP A 160 -2.96 -30.83 -0.02
C ASP A 160 -1.64 -31.09 0.72
N ALA A 161 -1.02 -32.24 0.45
CA ALA A 161 0.29 -32.59 0.97
C ALA A 161 1.44 -31.69 0.47
N ASP A 162 1.24 -30.83 -0.52
CA ASP A 162 2.25 -29.87 -0.96
C ASP A 162 2.26 -28.58 -0.10
N PHE A 163 1.16 -28.25 0.59
CA PHE A 163 0.98 -27.03 1.40
C PHE A 163 1.41 -27.28 2.86
N ARG A 164 2.71 -27.16 3.11
CA ARG A 164 3.35 -27.38 4.43
C ARG A 164 3.80 -26.04 5.03
N HIS A 165 4.55 -26.04 6.14
CA HIS A 165 5.19 -24.83 6.68
C HIS A 165 4.27 -23.76 7.30
N GLU A 166 3.13 -24.16 7.88
CA GLU A 166 2.22 -23.27 8.63
C GLU A 166 2.93 -22.43 9.70
N ASP A 167 3.96 -22.98 10.33
CA ASP A 167 4.73 -22.39 11.43
C ASP A 167 5.58 -21.18 11.02
N THR A 168 5.69 -20.91 9.72
CA THR A 168 6.45 -19.76 9.16
C THR A 168 5.56 -18.83 8.33
N GLN A 169 4.26 -19.04 8.36
CA GLN A 169 3.26 -18.16 7.76
C GLN A 169 2.72 -17.18 8.81
N ILE A 170 2.11 -16.09 8.36
CA ILE A 170 1.46 -15.09 9.21
C ILE A 170 -0.04 -15.40 9.25
N GLY A 171 -0.55 -15.91 10.38
CA GLY A 171 -1.98 -16.24 10.53
C GLY A 171 -2.84 -15.10 11.06
N LYS A 172 -4.10 -15.38 11.42
CA LYS A 172 -5.03 -14.42 12.03
C LYS A 172 -4.75 -14.23 13.53
N LYS A 173 -4.26 -13.05 13.95
CA LYS A 173 -4.25 -12.59 15.36
C LYS A 173 -4.52 -11.08 15.52
N GLY A 174 -5.46 -10.54 14.74
CA GLY A 174 -5.80 -9.10 14.79
C GLY A 174 -4.69 -8.19 14.25
N TYR A 175 -3.93 -8.69 13.26
CA TYR A 175 -2.76 -8.01 12.67
C TYR A 175 -3.10 -7.00 11.60
N TYR A 176 -4.27 -7.16 11.02
CA TYR A 176 -4.81 -6.38 9.93
C TYR A 176 -6.09 -5.76 10.47
N ALA A 177 -6.20 -4.45 10.36
CA ALA A 177 -7.46 -3.77 10.50
C ALA A 177 -7.84 -3.26 9.11
N SER A 178 -9.00 -3.69 8.65
CA SER A 178 -9.63 -3.24 7.40
C SER A 178 -9.67 -1.73 7.28
N ASN A 179 -9.73 -1.05 8.42
CA ASN A 179 -9.71 0.40 8.51
C ASN A 179 -8.71 0.91 9.54
N ASN A 180 -8.20 2.11 9.28
CA ASN A 180 -7.40 2.87 10.22
C ASN A 180 -7.79 4.37 10.17
N VAL A 181 -7.15 5.20 11.00
CA VAL A 181 -7.44 6.63 11.08
C VAL A 181 -7.32 7.36 9.72
N ASP A 182 -6.46 6.87 8.84
CA ASP A 182 -6.22 7.41 7.51
C ASP A 182 -7.16 6.81 6.45
N THR A 183 -7.84 5.68 6.69
CA THR A 183 -8.89 5.18 5.78
C THR A 183 -10.25 5.84 6.05
N VAL A 184 -10.54 6.18 7.31
CA VAL A 184 -11.83 6.77 7.69
C VAL A 184 -12.00 8.17 7.12
N TYR A 185 -13.19 8.47 6.60
CA TYR A 185 -13.56 9.80 6.11
C TYR A 185 -14.99 10.16 6.53
N PRO A 186 -15.33 11.46 6.65
CA PRO A 186 -16.69 11.86 7.00
C PRO A 186 -17.62 11.80 5.78
N LYS A 187 -18.91 11.50 6.02
CA LYS A 187 -20.01 11.73 5.06
C LYS A 187 -20.05 13.18 4.58
N ASP A 188 -19.67 14.09 5.49
CA ASP A 188 -19.61 15.53 5.25
C ASP A 188 -18.43 16.16 6.01
N ALA A 189 -17.47 16.72 5.27
CA ALA A 189 -16.27 17.33 5.84
C ALA A 189 -16.54 18.64 6.60
N TYR A 190 -17.72 19.26 6.48
CA TYR A 190 -18.08 20.44 7.29
C TYR A 190 -17.97 20.18 8.79
N TYR A 191 -18.27 18.95 9.21
CA TYR A 191 -18.18 18.53 10.61
C TYR A 191 -16.76 18.65 11.20
N ILE A 192 -15.72 18.49 10.39
CA ILE A 192 -14.32 18.61 10.85
C ILE A 192 -14.00 20.04 11.30
N ARG A 193 -14.64 21.06 10.69
CA ARG A 193 -14.35 22.49 10.97
C ARG A 193 -15.22 23.08 12.07
N GLN A 194 -16.45 22.61 12.23
CA GLN A 194 -17.40 23.12 13.23
C GLN A 194 -18.15 21.96 13.88
N PRO A 195 -17.64 21.34 14.95
CA PRO A 195 -18.42 20.37 15.71
C PRO A 195 -19.65 21.09 16.28
N GLU A 196 -20.86 20.61 15.95
CA GLU A 196 -22.13 21.25 16.34
C GLU A 196 -22.26 21.47 17.85
N ASN A 197 -21.63 20.62 18.65
CA ASN A 197 -21.47 20.82 20.08
C ASN A 197 -19.97 20.85 20.42
N PRO A 198 -19.38 22.03 20.68
CA PRO A 198 -17.98 22.15 21.11
C PRO A 198 -17.67 21.39 22.41
N HIS A 199 -18.69 21.06 23.20
CA HIS A 199 -18.58 20.33 24.46
C HIS A 199 -18.79 18.81 24.33
N ASP A 200 -19.27 18.33 23.19
CA ASP A 200 -19.36 16.90 22.84
C ASP A 200 -19.16 16.69 21.32
N PRO A 201 -17.93 16.88 20.83
CA PRO A 201 -17.60 16.66 19.43
C PRO A 201 -17.58 15.18 19.04
N VAL A 202 -17.78 14.24 19.97
CA VAL A 202 -17.68 12.80 19.71
C VAL A 202 -19.04 12.21 19.31
N ALA A 203 -20.15 12.68 19.90
CA ALA A 203 -21.48 12.13 19.68
C ALA A 203 -21.95 12.18 18.20
N ARG A 204 -21.54 13.19 17.41
CA ARG A 204 -21.80 13.23 15.97
C ARG A 204 -20.61 12.80 15.11
N GLY A 205 -19.36 12.91 15.58
CA GLY A 205 -18.19 12.48 14.82
C GLY A 205 -18.27 10.99 14.43
N ALA A 206 -18.70 10.14 15.36
CA ALA A 206 -18.91 8.72 15.08
C ALA A 206 -20.01 8.45 14.04
N SER A 207 -21.08 9.25 14.00
CA SER A 207 -22.18 9.06 13.01
C SER A 207 -21.85 9.60 11.62
N GLN A 208 -20.86 10.50 11.54
CA GLN A 208 -20.32 10.99 10.27
C GLN A 208 -19.23 10.08 9.70
N ALA A 209 -18.59 9.24 10.49
CA ALA A 209 -17.54 8.35 10.02
C ALA A 209 -18.08 7.35 8.98
N VAL A 210 -17.36 7.26 7.86
CA VAL A 210 -17.51 6.22 6.84
C VAL A 210 -16.27 5.35 6.92
N TYR A 211 -16.51 4.05 7.02
CA TYR A 211 -15.49 3.02 6.96
C TYR A 211 -15.58 2.44 5.55
N PRO A 212 -14.56 2.64 4.69
CA PRO A 212 -14.61 2.16 3.31
C PRO A 212 -14.65 0.64 3.18
N ASN A 213 -14.14 -0.07 4.20
CA ASN A 213 -14.04 -1.52 4.20
C ASN A 213 -14.85 -2.09 5.38
N ASN A 214 -15.40 -3.28 5.24
CA ASN A 214 -16.15 -3.91 6.34
C ASN A 214 -15.26 -4.66 7.32
N ASP A 215 -15.82 -5.07 8.46
CA ASP A 215 -15.10 -5.84 9.48
C ASP A 215 -14.67 -7.24 8.98
N ASP A 216 -15.25 -7.73 7.88
CA ASP A 216 -14.99 -9.01 7.24
C ASP A 216 -14.28 -8.90 5.87
N SER A 217 -13.74 -7.73 5.53
CA SER A 217 -13.05 -7.38 4.28
C SER A 217 -11.72 -8.12 4.04
N GLY A 218 -11.74 -9.44 4.13
CA GLY A 218 -10.56 -10.30 4.07
C GLY A 218 -9.74 -10.30 5.36
N GLU A 219 -9.00 -11.39 5.56
CA GLU A 219 -8.10 -11.54 6.69
C GLU A 219 -6.87 -12.33 6.30
N LEU A 220 -5.75 -12.03 6.97
CA LEU A 220 -4.55 -12.86 6.90
C LEU A 220 -4.87 -14.30 7.34
N MET A 221 -4.63 -15.25 6.45
CA MET A 221 -4.92 -16.66 6.68
C MET A 221 -3.72 -17.55 6.42
N ILE A 222 -3.62 -18.63 7.20
CA ILE A 222 -2.68 -19.71 6.97
C ILE A 222 -3.18 -20.55 5.78
N VAL A 223 -2.30 -20.80 4.83
CA VAL A 223 -2.51 -21.68 3.68
C VAL A 223 -1.90 -23.04 3.99
N ASN A 224 -2.74 -24.03 4.25
CA ASN A 224 -2.32 -25.38 4.63
C ASN A 224 -2.95 -26.51 3.79
N ASN A 225 -3.72 -26.14 2.78
CA ASN A 225 -4.29 -27.07 1.82
C ASN A 225 -4.68 -26.30 0.55
N LYS A 226 -5.11 -27.04 -0.47
CA LYS A 226 -5.49 -26.47 -1.76
C LYS A 226 -6.66 -25.50 -1.66
N ALA A 227 -7.66 -25.81 -0.83
CA ALA A 227 -8.84 -24.95 -0.67
C ALA A 227 -8.46 -23.61 -0.03
N ALA A 228 -7.58 -23.61 0.97
CA ALA A 228 -7.05 -22.39 1.59
C ALA A 228 -6.21 -21.57 0.60
N ALA A 229 -5.46 -22.23 -0.28
CA ALA A 229 -4.67 -21.55 -1.31
C ALA A 229 -5.55 -20.86 -2.35
N ILE A 230 -6.59 -21.56 -2.82
CA ILE A 230 -7.59 -21.00 -3.74
C ILE A 230 -8.32 -19.83 -3.08
N LYS A 231 -8.73 -19.97 -1.82
CA LYS A 231 -9.39 -18.89 -1.07
C LYS A 231 -8.50 -17.64 -0.95
N ALA A 232 -7.20 -17.80 -0.69
CA ALA A 232 -6.28 -16.67 -0.61
C ALA A 232 -6.17 -15.92 -1.95
N ILE A 233 -6.14 -16.66 -3.07
CA ILE A 233 -6.16 -16.08 -4.42
C ILE A 233 -7.48 -15.36 -4.69
N GLU A 234 -8.60 -15.98 -4.35
CA GLU A 234 -9.94 -15.39 -4.54
C GLU A 234 -10.13 -14.10 -3.73
N ILE A 235 -9.61 -14.02 -2.51
CA ILE A 235 -9.61 -12.77 -1.73
C ILE A 235 -8.88 -11.66 -2.49
N ILE A 236 -7.67 -11.93 -2.98
CA ILE A 236 -6.86 -10.96 -3.72
C ILE A 236 -7.61 -10.48 -4.98
N SER A 237 -8.05 -11.42 -5.81
CA SER A 237 -8.72 -11.09 -7.08
C SER A 237 -10.04 -10.35 -6.87
N HIS A 238 -10.90 -10.82 -5.95
CA HIS A 238 -12.21 -10.18 -5.76
C HIS A 238 -12.08 -8.76 -5.19
N GLN A 239 -11.16 -8.51 -4.26
CA GLN A 239 -10.93 -7.16 -3.71
C GLN A 239 -10.43 -6.19 -4.78
N GLY A 240 -9.51 -6.62 -5.65
CA GLY A 240 -9.02 -5.79 -6.76
C GLY A 240 -10.09 -5.48 -7.80
N GLU A 241 -10.58 -6.52 -8.49
CA GLU A 241 -11.41 -6.35 -9.70
C GLU A 241 -12.92 -6.63 -9.52
N GLY A 242 -13.35 -7.02 -8.32
CA GLY A 242 -14.73 -7.43 -8.06
C GLY A 242 -15.07 -8.80 -8.63
N TYR A 243 -16.30 -9.28 -8.36
CA TYR A 243 -16.72 -10.59 -8.85
C TYR A 243 -16.89 -10.62 -10.38
N PRO A 244 -16.31 -11.60 -11.10
CA PRO A 244 -16.51 -11.75 -12.56
C PRO A 244 -17.97 -12.00 -12.97
N SER A 245 -18.81 -12.41 -12.03
CA SER A 245 -20.25 -12.58 -12.23
C SER A 245 -21.06 -11.30 -12.08
N ASP A 246 -20.49 -10.24 -11.50
CA ASP A 246 -21.13 -8.94 -11.36
C ASP A 246 -20.79 -8.07 -12.59
N PRO A 247 -21.78 -7.73 -13.45
CA PRO A 247 -21.52 -6.92 -14.65
C PRO A 247 -20.95 -5.53 -14.35
N GLU A 248 -21.22 -5.00 -13.16
CA GLU A 248 -20.74 -3.67 -12.74
C GLU A 248 -19.38 -3.76 -12.03
N HIS A 249 -18.94 -4.98 -11.68
CA HIS A 249 -17.73 -5.22 -10.86
C HIS A 249 -17.73 -4.38 -9.57
N GLU A 250 -18.92 -4.05 -9.07
CA GLU A 250 -19.11 -3.14 -7.94
C GLU A 250 -18.66 -3.79 -6.64
N ALA A 251 -19.17 -4.98 -6.35
CA ALA A 251 -18.91 -5.65 -5.08
C ALA A 251 -17.71 -6.61 -5.12
N ASP A 252 -16.94 -6.63 -4.03
CA ASP A 252 -15.90 -7.62 -3.75
C ASP A 252 -16.33 -8.73 -2.78
N ASP A 253 -17.54 -8.64 -2.22
CA ASP A 253 -18.20 -9.66 -1.40
C ASP A 253 -19.57 -10.10 -1.99
N PRO A 254 -20.00 -11.37 -1.80
CA PRO A 254 -21.29 -11.84 -2.28
C PRO A 254 -22.48 -11.09 -1.66
N GLU A 255 -22.30 -10.59 -0.44
CA GLU A 255 -23.30 -9.80 0.29
C GLU A 255 -23.38 -8.33 -0.19
N LYS A 256 -22.50 -7.90 -1.10
CA LYS A 256 -22.42 -6.56 -1.70
C LYS A 256 -22.32 -5.42 -0.69
N ASN A 257 -21.61 -5.67 0.40
CA ASN A 257 -21.39 -4.67 1.43
C ASN A 257 -20.10 -3.89 1.21
N GLU A 258 -19.21 -4.34 0.32
CA GLU A 258 -17.91 -3.71 0.08
C GLU A 258 -17.59 -3.56 -1.41
N ASP A 259 -17.02 -2.40 -1.73
CA ASP A 259 -16.71 -2.02 -3.10
C ASP A 259 -15.31 -2.54 -3.50
N SER A 260 -15.18 -3.08 -4.71
CA SER A 260 -13.89 -3.44 -5.31
C SER A 260 -12.99 -2.22 -5.52
N HIS A 261 -11.68 -2.43 -5.64
CA HIS A 261 -10.72 -1.35 -5.89
C HIS A 261 -11.05 -0.62 -7.20
N TRP A 262 -11.34 -1.39 -8.25
CA TRP A 262 -11.73 -0.82 -9.54
C TRP A 262 -12.95 0.10 -9.41
N TYR A 263 -13.99 -0.34 -8.68
CA TYR A 263 -15.19 0.46 -8.50
C TYR A 263 -14.93 1.72 -7.67
N LYS A 264 -14.21 1.59 -6.54
CA LYS A 264 -13.75 2.72 -5.70
C LYS A 264 -13.04 3.78 -6.55
N TYR A 265 -12.11 3.36 -7.42
CA TYR A 265 -11.40 4.27 -8.32
C TYR A 265 -12.27 4.83 -9.46
N ASN A 266 -13.22 4.06 -9.97
CA ASN A 266 -14.11 4.51 -11.05
C ASN A 266 -15.02 5.64 -10.56
N GLU A 267 -15.53 5.53 -9.33
CA GLU A 267 -16.33 6.58 -8.71
C GLU A 267 -15.53 7.86 -8.45
N LEU A 268 -14.28 7.73 -8.00
CA LEU A 268 -13.38 8.88 -7.87
C LEU A 268 -13.05 9.50 -9.22
N TYR A 269 -12.83 8.68 -10.26
CA TYR A 269 -12.52 9.13 -11.61
C TYR A 269 -13.68 9.92 -12.24
N LYS A 270 -14.91 9.43 -12.11
CA LYS A 270 -16.10 10.18 -12.55
C LYS A 270 -16.23 11.51 -11.81
N GLN A 271 -16.04 11.50 -10.49
CA GLN A 271 -16.23 12.70 -9.67
C GLN A 271 -15.14 13.75 -9.92
N ILE A 272 -13.87 13.36 -10.01
CA ILE A 272 -12.76 14.30 -10.18
C ILE A 272 -12.84 15.09 -11.49
N GLN A 273 -13.42 14.49 -12.54
CA GLN A 273 -13.61 15.15 -13.84
C GLN A 273 -14.58 16.34 -13.79
N THR A 274 -15.43 16.40 -12.77
CA THR A 274 -16.35 17.52 -12.56
C THR A 274 -15.69 18.74 -11.92
N LEU A 275 -14.48 18.58 -11.37
CA LEU A 275 -13.75 19.63 -10.67
C LEU A 275 -12.90 20.46 -11.65
N SER A 276 -12.92 21.78 -11.46
CA SER A 276 -12.07 22.71 -12.18
C SER A 276 -10.61 22.62 -11.70
N LYS A 277 -9.69 23.14 -12.52
CA LYS A 277 -8.27 23.23 -12.17
C LYS A 277 -8.02 24.00 -10.87
N GLY A 278 -8.80 25.06 -10.61
CA GLY A 278 -8.66 25.87 -9.39
C GLY A 278 -9.10 25.11 -8.13
N GLU A 279 -10.18 24.33 -8.23
CA GLU A 279 -10.65 23.47 -7.14
C GLU A 279 -9.65 22.35 -6.84
N LEU A 280 -9.11 21.70 -7.88
CA LEU A 280 -8.07 20.67 -7.70
C LEU A 280 -6.80 21.25 -7.08
N ALA A 281 -6.33 22.42 -7.53
CA ALA A 281 -5.17 23.07 -6.95
C ALA A 281 -5.36 23.46 -5.46
N CYS A 282 -6.60 23.56 -4.98
CA CYS A 282 -6.89 23.81 -3.58
C CYS A 282 -6.72 22.55 -2.70
N ILE A 283 -7.00 21.36 -3.25
CA ILE A 283 -7.00 20.11 -2.49
C ILE A 283 -5.84 19.15 -2.83
N VAL A 284 -5.03 19.48 -3.83
CA VAL A 284 -3.90 18.65 -4.26
C VAL A 284 -2.60 19.45 -4.14
N HIS A 285 -1.67 18.94 -3.35
CA HIS A 285 -0.31 19.44 -3.30
C HIS A 285 0.39 19.23 -4.65
N PRO A 286 1.21 20.20 -5.10
CA PRO A 286 1.84 20.15 -6.42
C PRO A 286 3.05 19.20 -6.42
N PHE A 287 2.82 17.90 -6.23
CA PHE A 287 3.87 16.90 -6.32
C PHE A 287 4.39 16.82 -7.75
N PRO A 288 5.72 16.62 -7.93
CA PRO A 288 6.29 16.26 -9.23
C PRO A 288 5.76 14.91 -9.71
N ASP A 289 5.94 14.60 -10.98
CA ASP A 289 5.64 13.26 -11.50
C ASP A 289 6.95 12.47 -11.54
N ASN A 290 6.91 11.22 -11.07
CA ASN A 290 8.05 10.30 -11.03
C ASN A 290 9.36 10.91 -10.49
N PRO A 291 9.35 11.54 -9.29
CA PRO A 291 10.56 12.12 -8.75
C PRO A 291 11.61 11.07 -8.45
N THR A 292 12.88 11.44 -8.61
CA THR A 292 14.03 10.65 -8.18
C THR A 292 14.86 11.48 -7.22
N ARG A 293 15.62 10.82 -6.35
CA ARG A 293 16.53 11.47 -5.43
C ARG A 293 17.52 12.33 -6.19
N ALA A 294 18.08 11.84 -7.29
CA ALA A 294 18.99 12.60 -8.14
C ALA A 294 18.34 13.84 -8.78
N GLY A 295 17.03 13.83 -9.00
CA GLY A 295 16.26 14.95 -9.55
C GLY A 295 16.03 16.11 -8.57
N TYR A 296 16.25 15.91 -7.28
CA TYR A 296 16.06 16.96 -6.28
C TYR A 296 17.32 17.81 -6.03
N PRO A 297 17.17 19.08 -5.60
CA PRO A 297 18.27 19.86 -5.04
C PRO A 297 18.92 19.14 -3.86
N SER A 298 20.26 19.13 -3.80
CA SER A 298 21.03 18.34 -2.83
C SER A 298 20.74 18.66 -1.37
N GLN A 299 20.20 19.85 -1.08
CA GLN A 299 19.76 20.24 0.26
C GLN A 299 18.64 19.34 0.81
N PHE A 300 17.87 18.66 -0.05
CA PHE A 300 16.79 17.75 0.34
C PHE A 300 17.24 16.30 0.48
N TYR A 301 18.45 15.95 0.02
CA TYR A 301 18.94 14.57 0.03
C TYR A 301 18.86 13.89 1.40
N PRO A 302 19.23 14.53 2.53
CA PRO A 302 19.14 13.85 3.83
C PRO A 302 17.73 13.35 4.18
N LEU A 303 16.69 14.14 3.85
CA LEU A 303 15.30 13.74 4.12
C LEU A 303 14.79 12.69 3.13
N VAL A 304 15.18 12.81 1.86
CA VAL A 304 14.80 11.84 0.82
C VAL A 304 15.48 10.49 1.06
N ASP A 305 16.77 10.50 1.39
CA ASP A 305 17.55 9.31 1.73
C ASP A 305 16.98 8.63 2.99
N LEU A 306 16.58 9.41 4.02
CA LEU A 306 15.86 8.88 5.19
C LEU A 306 14.51 8.24 4.80
N ALA A 307 13.70 8.90 3.96
CA ALA A 307 12.40 8.38 3.55
C ALA A 307 12.53 7.05 2.80
N ASN A 308 13.46 6.96 1.86
CA ASN A 308 13.76 5.75 1.09
C ASN A 308 14.32 4.63 1.97
N ALA A 309 15.19 4.97 2.94
CA ALA A 309 15.74 4.01 3.89
C ALA A 309 14.65 3.46 4.82
N VAL A 310 13.78 4.31 5.38
CA VAL A 310 12.65 3.85 6.19
C VAL A 310 11.77 2.94 5.36
N TYR A 311 11.34 3.38 4.17
CA TYR A 311 10.55 2.58 3.23
C TYR A 311 11.15 1.18 2.99
N SER A 312 12.43 1.11 2.67
CA SER A 312 13.13 -0.15 2.41
C SER A 312 13.28 -1.02 3.67
N TYR A 313 13.48 -0.41 4.83
CA TYR A 313 13.59 -1.11 6.10
C TYR A 313 12.27 -1.78 6.49
N LEU A 314 11.12 -1.17 6.19
CA LEU A 314 9.81 -1.77 6.48
C LEU A 314 9.61 -3.08 5.73
N PHE A 315 10.03 -3.16 4.46
CA PHE A 315 10.02 -4.43 3.73
C PHE A 315 11.04 -5.42 4.25
N LEU A 316 12.20 -4.96 4.71
CA LEU A 316 13.18 -5.84 5.36
C LEU A 316 12.63 -6.44 6.67
N LEU A 317 11.89 -5.66 7.46
CA LEU A 317 11.18 -6.15 8.65
C LEU A 317 10.12 -7.20 8.27
N THR A 318 9.28 -6.89 7.28
CA THR A 318 8.24 -7.80 6.80
C THR A 318 8.84 -9.10 6.25
N GLU A 319 9.88 -9.02 5.42
CA GLU A 319 10.61 -10.17 4.90
C GLU A 319 11.20 -11.02 6.03
N THR A 320 11.84 -10.37 7.00
CA THR A 320 12.43 -11.05 8.17
C THR A 320 11.36 -11.77 8.97
N SER A 321 10.16 -11.21 9.10
CA SER A 321 9.07 -11.84 9.85
C SER A 321 8.69 -13.24 9.30
N PHE A 322 8.78 -13.46 8.00
CA PHE A 322 8.53 -14.76 7.35
C PHE A 322 9.64 -15.80 7.59
N ARG A 323 10.73 -15.41 8.26
CA ARG A 323 11.81 -16.31 8.74
C ARG A 323 11.72 -16.60 10.24
N LEU A 324 10.83 -15.91 10.95
CA LEU A 324 10.66 -16.01 12.41
C LEU A 324 9.45 -16.89 12.76
N ARG A 325 9.28 -17.15 14.06
CA ARG A 325 8.12 -17.87 14.63
C ARG A 325 7.65 -17.21 15.93
N GLY A 326 6.42 -17.51 16.33
CA GLY A 326 5.88 -17.13 17.64
C GLY A 326 5.80 -15.60 17.85
N ASN A 327 6.14 -15.14 19.06
CA ASN A 327 6.04 -13.71 19.41
C ASN A 327 7.03 -12.83 18.64
N ALA A 328 8.20 -13.37 18.28
CA ALA A 328 9.19 -12.66 17.48
C ALA A 328 8.65 -12.31 16.09
N GLN A 329 8.05 -13.30 15.41
CA GLN A 329 7.36 -13.10 14.13
C GLN A 329 6.22 -12.09 14.27
N TYR A 330 5.38 -12.23 15.31
CA TYR A 330 4.27 -11.33 15.60
C TYR A 330 4.75 -9.87 15.67
N SER A 331 5.75 -9.60 16.52
CA SER A 331 6.23 -8.24 16.75
C SER A 331 6.90 -7.67 15.50
N MET A 332 7.70 -8.47 14.79
CA MET A 332 8.38 -8.04 13.58
C MET A 332 7.40 -7.63 12.47
N PHE A 333 6.41 -8.48 12.20
CA PHE A 333 5.41 -8.23 11.16
C PHE A 333 4.52 -7.02 11.50
N TYR A 334 3.99 -6.97 12.72
CA TYR A 334 3.13 -5.86 13.16
C TYR A 334 3.86 -4.52 13.12
N ILE A 335 5.14 -4.49 13.51
CA ILE A 335 5.93 -3.27 13.47
C ILE A 335 6.29 -2.87 12.04
N GLY A 336 6.70 -3.82 11.20
CA GLY A 336 7.00 -3.55 9.79
C GLY A 336 5.79 -3.00 9.03
N MET A 337 4.64 -3.66 9.15
CA MET A 337 3.43 -3.32 8.40
C MET A 337 2.66 -2.14 8.99
N HIS A 338 2.25 -2.22 10.26
CA HIS A 338 1.33 -1.22 10.83
C HIS A 338 2.08 -0.04 11.45
N LYS A 339 2.99 -0.30 12.41
CA LYS A 339 3.64 0.83 13.11
C LYS A 339 4.61 1.60 12.20
N GLY A 340 5.34 0.90 11.34
CA GLY A 340 6.36 1.50 10.48
C GLY A 340 5.77 2.41 9.43
N MET A 341 4.83 1.89 8.63
CA MET A 341 4.23 2.65 7.52
C MET A 341 3.37 3.81 8.03
N ILE A 342 2.50 3.57 9.01
CA ILE A 342 1.52 4.57 9.48
C ILE A 342 2.12 5.56 10.47
N PHE A 343 3.14 5.20 11.26
CA PHE A 343 3.65 6.13 12.29
C PHE A 343 5.00 6.77 12.00
N ILE A 344 5.82 6.17 11.13
CA ILE A 344 7.14 6.71 10.78
C ILE A 344 7.06 7.27 9.37
N LEU A 345 6.75 6.41 8.39
CA LEU A 345 6.75 6.81 6.99
C LEU A 345 5.71 7.93 6.75
N ASP A 346 4.46 7.76 7.19
CA ASP A 346 3.43 8.81 7.11
C ASP A 346 3.88 10.18 7.63
N LYS A 347 4.55 10.20 8.79
CA LYS A 347 4.98 11.46 9.41
C LYS A 347 6.14 12.11 8.66
N ILE A 348 7.00 11.31 8.02
CA ILE A 348 8.06 11.82 7.13
C ILE A 348 7.40 12.37 5.85
N LEU A 349 6.63 11.55 5.15
CA LEU A 349 6.03 11.88 3.85
C LEU A 349 5.04 13.03 3.95
N GLY A 350 4.21 13.04 4.99
CA GLY A 350 3.28 14.12 5.30
C GLY A 350 3.97 15.44 5.66
N GLY A 351 5.24 15.42 6.07
CA GLY A 351 6.05 16.62 6.27
C GLY A 351 6.69 17.15 4.97
N MET A 352 7.08 16.25 4.06
CA MET A 352 7.74 16.60 2.79
C MET A 352 6.89 17.56 1.94
N ARG A 353 5.56 17.38 1.92
CA ARG A 353 4.62 18.21 1.13
C ARG A 353 4.54 19.69 1.51
N TYR A 354 5.19 20.11 2.60
CA TYR A 354 5.30 21.51 3.01
C TYR A 354 6.66 22.14 2.70
N LEU A 355 7.56 21.39 2.04
CA LEU A 355 8.88 21.84 1.61
C LEU A 355 8.86 22.15 0.11
N TYR A 356 8.93 23.44 -0.24
CA TYR A 356 8.95 23.86 -1.65
C TYR A 356 10.31 23.63 -2.30
N LEU A 357 10.33 23.06 -3.50
CA LEU A 357 11.57 22.76 -4.23
C LEU A 357 12.26 24.01 -4.78
N ASN A 358 11.46 24.97 -5.26
CA ASN A 358 11.94 26.21 -5.89
C ASN A 358 11.44 27.44 -5.14
N ASN A 359 10.13 27.68 -5.18
CA ASN A 359 9.45 28.80 -4.52
C ASN A 359 8.02 28.37 -4.12
N LYS A 360 7.28 29.24 -3.44
CA LYS A 360 5.94 28.94 -2.90
C LYS A 360 4.86 28.64 -3.95
N ASP A 361 5.10 29.00 -5.21
CA ASP A 361 4.20 28.73 -6.33
C ASP A 361 4.63 27.47 -7.13
N GLY A 362 5.74 26.85 -6.73
CA GLY A 362 6.33 25.69 -7.39
C GLY A 362 5.93 24.36 -6.77
N GLN A 363 6.57 23.30 -7.26
CA GLN A 363 6.41 21.95 -6.73
C GLN A 363 6.93 21.84 -5.29
N VAL A 364 6.35 20.90 -4.56
CA VAL A 364 6.80 20.52 -3.22
C VAL A 364 7.57 19.20 -3.27
N LEU A 365 8.37 18.96 -2.24
CA LEU A 365 9.09 17.71 -2.07
C LEU A 365 8.09 16.55 -1.87
N ALA A 366 8.39 15.41 -2.48
CA ALA A 366 7.57 14.22 -2.46
C ALA A 366 8.44 12.96 -2.29
N PRO A 367 7.90 11.85 -1.75
CA PRO A 367 8.63 10.57 -1.68
C PRO A 367 9.07 10.10 -3.06
N THR A 368 10.29 9.57 -3.19
CA THR A 368 10.72 8.94 -4.45
C THR A 368 10.43 7.44 -4.46
N PHE A 369 10.25 6.84 -3.27
CA PHE A 369 10.07 5.40 -3.07
C PHE A 369 11.16 4.56 -3.73
N GLU A 370 12.37 5.11 -3.83
CA GLU A 370 13.51 4.37 -4.36
C GLU A 370 14.00 3.34 -3.35
N ASN A 371 14.45 2.19 -3.85
CA ASN A 371 15.09 1.19 -3.00
C ASN A 371 16.39 1.74 -2.41
N TYR A 372 16.49 1.68 -1.09
CA TYR A 372 17.68 2.07 -0.35
C TYR A 372 18.49 0.83 0.00
N GLN A 373 19.77 0.84 -0.40
CA GLN A 373 20.71 -0.23 -0.08
C GLN A 373 21.49 0.11 1.19
N PHE A 374 21.18 -0.58 2.29
CA PHE A 374 21.96 -0.47 3.52
C PHE A 374 23.39 -1.01 3.33
N ASN A 375 24.36 -0.37 3.99
CA ASN A 375 25.75 -0.83 3.95
C ASN A 375 25.91 -2.24 4.54
N SER A 376 25.09 -2.55 5.54
CA SER A 376 25.00 -3.87 6.15
C SER A 376 23.63 -4.06 6.78
N LEU A 377 22.96 -5.17 6.44
CA LEU A 377 21.68 -5.54 7.07
C LEU A 377 21.85 -5.79 8.57
N ALA A 378 23.04 -6.17 9.02
CA ALA A 378 23.32 -6.38 10.45
C ALA A 378 23.29 -5.09 11.28
N THR A 379 23.44 -3.93 10.63
CA THR A 379 23.48 -2.60 11.27
C THR A 379 22.48 -1.62 10.63
N ALA A 380 21.48 -2.11 9.90
CA ALA A 380 20.56 -1.28 9.14
C ALA A 380 19.76 -0.30 10.01
N LYS A 381 19.36 -0.71 11.23
CA LYS A 381 18.71 0.18 12.20
C LYS A 381 19.63 1.33 12.63
N GLN A 382 20.91 1.04 12.91
CA GLN A 382 21.89 2.06 13.31
C GLN A 382 22.15 3.03 12.16
N GLU A 383 22.15 2.53 10.91
CA GLU A 383 22.21 3.39 9.73
C GLU A 383 20.96 4.29 9.61
N LEU A 384 19.75 3.78 9.86
CA LEU A 384 18.53 4.61 9.92
C LEU A 384 18.62 5.72 10.98
N ILE A 385 19.13 5.39 12.16
CA ILE A 385 19.34 6.37 13.24
C ILE A 385 20.29 7.47 12.75
N ALA A 386 21.42 7.10 12.13
CA ALA A 386 22.38 8.05 11.60
C ALA A 386 21.79 8.93 10.48
N LEU A 387 21.01 8.35 9.55
CA LEU A 387 20.29 9.11 8.53
C LEU A 387 19.31 10.11 9.15
N CYS A 388 18.57 9.69 10.17
CA CYS A 388 17.61 10.55 10.86
C CYS A 388 18.30 11.71 11.59
N GLU A 389 19.42 11.45 12.26
CA GLU A 389 20.22 12.48 12.96
C GLU A 389 20.92 13.44 11.98
N ALA A 390 21.18 13.00 10.75
CA ALA A 390 21.77 13.82 9.69
C ALA A 390 20.78 14.77 9.00
N VAL A 391 19.47 14.65 9.23
CA VAL A 391 18.47 15.54 8.63
C VAL A 391 18.61 16.96 9.22
N PRO A 392 18.89 17.99 8.39
CA PRO A 392 19.04 19.35 8.89
C PRO A 392 17.75 19.90 9.50
N ALA A 393 17.86 20.70 10.55
CA ALA A 393 16.71 21.36 11.19
C ALA A 393 15.87 22.22 10.23
N SER A 394 16.47 22.73 9.14
CA SER A 394 15.78 23.48 8.09
C SER A 394 14.71 22.66 7.36
N LEU A 395 14.81 21.33 7.38
CA LEU A 395 13.82 20.42 6.78
C LEU A 395 12.70 20.01 7.76
N GLN A 396 12.73 20.53 9.00
CA GLN A 396 11.63 20.45 9.97
C GLN A 396 11.11 19.02 10.21
N LEU A 397 12.00 18.02 10.24
CA LEU A 397 11.64 16.65 10.56
C LEU A 397 10.93 16.57 11.92
N ASN A 398 9.82 15.85 11.99
CA ASN A 398 9.05 15.70 13.22
C ASN A 398 9.95 15.08 14.33
N PRO A 399 10.06 15.71 15.51
CA PRO A 399 10.99 15.27 16.56
C PRO A 399 10.68 13.88 17.11
N ASN A 400 9.47 13.37 16.91
CA ASN A 400 9.07 12.02 17.32
C ASN A 400 9.58 10.92 16.36
N ILE A 401 10.13 11.25 15.19
CA ILE A 401 10.64 10.26 14.24
C ILE A 401 11.84 9.50 14.82
N LEU A 402 12.82 10.20 15.38
CA LEU A 402 14.03 9.57 15.91
C LEU A 402 13.72 8.58 17.05
N PRO A 403 12.90 8.91 18.07
CA PRO A 403 12.44 7.93 19.05
C PRO A 403 11.75 6.73 18.42
N ARG A 404 10.86 6.93 17.43
CA ARG A 404 10.15 5.82 16.77
C ARG A 404 11.08 4.92 15.97
N ILE A 405 12.11 5.47 15.31
CA ILE A 405 13.16 4.69 14.64
C ILE A 405 13.97 3.89 15.67
N LYS A 406 14.28 4.47 16.83
CA LYS A 406 14.97 3.78 17.93
C LYS A 406 14.14 2.62 18.50
N ASP A 407 12.81 2.71 18.47
CA ASP A 407 11.89 1.65 18.89
C ASP A 407 11.68 0.54 17.83
N LEU A 408 12.18 0.71 16.60
CA LEU A 408 12.10 -0.34 15.59
C LEU A 408 12.98 -1.54 15.99
N PRO A 409 12.54 -2.77 15.75
CA PRO A 409 13.36 -3.94 16.04
C PRO A 409 14.57 -4.03 15.09
N ASP A 410 15.66 -4.61 15.57
CA ASP A 410 16.76 -5.04 14.71
C ASP A 410 16.34 -6.25 13.86
N VAL A 411 16.73 -6.25 12.58
CA VAL A 411 16.51 -7.36 11.65
C VAL A 411 17.53 -8.49 11.80
N ASN A 412 18.63 -8.24 12.52
CA ASN A 412 19.65 -9.23 12.82
C ASN A 412 19.22 -10.09 14.02
N VAL A 413 18.27 -11.00 13.78
CA VAL A 413 17.75 -11.90 14.79
C VAL A 413 18.75 -13.04 15.01
N GLY A 414 19.18 -13.23 16.26
CA GLY A 414 20.09 -14.31 16.64
C GLY A 414 19.46 -15.70 16.47
N ALA A 415 20.26 -16.75 16.58
CA ALA A 415 19.78 -18.13 16.51
C ALA A 415 18.77 -18.48 17.63
N ASP A 416 18.71 -17.67 18.68
CA ASP A 416 17.74 -17.73 19.78
C ASP A 416 16.34 -17.20 19.40
N GLY A 417 16.21 -16.58 18.22
CA GLY A 417 14.95 -16.02 17.74
C GLY A 417 14.49 -14.76 18.46
N HIS A 418 15.35 -14.15 19.31
CA HIS A 418 14.98 -12.97 20.07
C HIS A 418 15.12 -11.69 19.24
N VAL A 419 14.00 -10.97 19.10
CA VAL A 419 13.95 -9.63 18.50
C VAL A 419 14.47 -8.63 19.53
N ARG A 420 15.48 -7.85 19.14
CA ARG A 420 16.05 -6.79 19.97
C ARG A 420 15.47 -5.46 19.54
N PHE A 421 15.01 -4.67 20.52
CA PHE A 421 14.39 -3.36 20.35
C PHE A 421 15.31 -2.26 20.83
#